data_AF-A0A0F2L861-F1
#
_entry.id   AF-A0A0F2L861-F1
#
_cell.length_a   1.000
_cell.length_b   1.000
_cell.length_c   1.000
_cell.angle_alpha   90.00
_cell.angle_beta   90.00
_cell.angle_gamma   90.00
#
_symmetry.space_group_name_H-M   'P 1'
#
loop_
_entity.id
_entity.type
_entity.pdbx_description
1 polymer ?
#
loop_
_entity_poly.entity_id
_entity_poly.type
_entity_poly.pdbx_seq_one_letter_code
_entity_poly.pdbx_strand_id
1 'polypeptide(L)'
;MDFKAALAGVHFSIAAGLLIAGLLIAFWAGLPIESIPSASVMAVLIVIAVLVYRRFSRFVRSRVFIYGTPITIAGEAVGVAAIAASSRLGVILVAAFYIGEPIVGYYVYKELRSALDAAWTRVFYAGALLYALTLPAAVFGLFYVPLAFDLIKSIALFRLRAELLHK
;
A
#
# COMPACT_ATOMS: atom_id res chain seq x y z
N MET A 1 17.74 19.11 6.56
CA MET A 1 16.31 18.85 6.81
C MET A 1 15.99 19.41 8.19
N ASP A 2 14.90 20.16 8.35
CA ASP A 2 14.44 20.63 9.68
C ASP A 2 14.16 19.40 10.57
N PHE A 3 14.75 19.36 11.76
CA PHE A 3 14.59 18.26 12.73
C PHE A 3 13.11 17.99 13.05
N LYS A 4 12.27 19.04 13.12
CA LYS A 4 10.83 18.88 13.33
C LYS A 4 10.13 18.25 12.14
N ALA A 5 10.57 18.56 10.92
CA ALA A 5 10.03 17.95 9.70
C ALA A 5 10.46 16.48 9.57
N ALA A 6 11.70 16.17 9.92
CA ALA A 6 12.23 14.80 9.99
C ALA A 6 11.43 13.95 10.99
N LEU A 7 11.24 14.48 12.20
CA LEU A 7 10.52 13.80 13.27
C LEU A 7 9.05 13.56 12.89
N ALA A 8 8.38 14.55 12.29
CA ALA A 8 7.02 14.37 11.78
C ALA A 8 6.94 13.30 10.68
N GLY A 9 7.92 13.27 9.76
CA GLY A 9 8.03 12.22 8.74
C GLY A 9 8.13 10.83 9.35
N VAL A 10 8.98 10.65 10.36
CA VAL A 10 9.12 9.36 11.08
C VAL A 10 7.79 8.95 11.70
N HIS A 11 7.09 9.84 12.40
CA HIS A 11 5.80 9.52 13.03
C HIS A 11 4.74 9.13 12.00
N PHE A 12 4.62 9.86 10.89
CA PHE A 12 3.67 9.52 9.83
C PHE A 12 4.02 8.19 9.15
N SER A 13 5.30 7.91 8.91
CA SER A 13 5.76 6.63 8.35
C SER A 13 5.48 5.45 9.30
N ILE A 14 5.68 5.63 10.61
CA ILE A 14 5.35 4.62 11.62
C ILE A 14 3.83 4.38 11.64
N ALA A 15 3.04 5.45 11.69
CA ALA A 15 1.57 5.34 11.71
C ALA A 15 1.04 4.64 10.46
N ALA A 16 1.53 5.01 9.27
CA ALA A 16 1.20 4.33 8.02
C ALA A 16 1.59 2.86 8.06
N GLY A 17 2.82 2.55 8.50
CA GLY A 17 3.31 1.18 8.62
C GLY A 17 2.45 0.30 9.53
N LEU A 18 2.03 0.82 10.69
CA LEU A 18 1.16 0.11 11.62
C LEU A 18 -0.25 -0.12 11.05
N LEU A 19 -0.83 0.87 10.36
CA LEU A 19 -2.14 0.72 9.73
C LEU A 19 -2.12 -0.30 8.58
N ILE A 20 -1.08 -0.27 7.74
CA ILE A 20 -0.87 -1.25 6.67
C ILE A 20 -0.69 -2.66 7.26
N ALA A 21 0.14 -2.81 8.29
CA ALA A 21 0.35 -4.08 8.97
C ALA A 21 -0.97 -4.62 9.58
N GLY A 22 -1.74 -3.76 10.24
CA GLY A 22 -3.05 -4.11 10.79
C GLY A 22 -4.04 -4.57 9.71
N LEU A 23 -4.10 -3.85 8.58
CA LEU A 23 -4.93 -4.24 7.43
C LEU A 23 -4.50 -5.60 6.87
N LEU A 24 -3.19 -5.82 6.68
CA LEU A 24 -2.66 -7.10 6.18
C LEU A 24 -3.06 -8.27 7.08
N ILE A 25 -2.95 -8.10 8.40
CA ILE A 25 -3.35 -9.11 9.39
C ILE A 25 -4.88 -9.34 9.33
N ALA A 26 -5.67 -8.28 9.27
CA ALA A 26 -7.13 -8.39 9.21
C ALA A 26 -7.60 -9.08 7.91
N PHE A 27 -6.96 -8.75 6.79
CA PHE A 27 -7.19 -9.41 5.50
C PHE A 27 -6.83 -10.90 5.54
N TRP A 28 -5.68 -11.23 6.13
CA TRP A 28 -5.29 -12.62 6.35
C TRP A 28 -6.31 -13.38 7.21
N ALA A 29 -6.89 -12.71 8.21
CA ALA A 29 -7.95 -13.25 9.06
C ALA A 29 -9.31 -13.38 8.35
N GLY A 30 -9.50 -12.75 7.19
CA GLY A 30 -10.71 -12.86 6.36
C GLY A 30 -11.56 -11.61 6.28
N LEU A 31 -11.09 -10.44 6.74
CA LEU A 31 -11.78 -9.18 6.53
C LEU A 31 -11.98 -8.90 5.02
N PRO A 32 -13.22 -8.65 4.54
CA PRO A 32 -13.45 -8.28 3.15
C PRO A 32 -12.85 -6.91 2.84
N ILE A 33 -12.06 -6.77 1.77
CA ILE A 33 -11.52 -5.46 1.35
C ILE A 33 -12.61 -4.46 0.92
N GLU A 34 -13.73 -4.98 0.44
CA GLU A 34 -14.93 -4.21 0.06
C GLU A 34 -15.72 -3.75 1.30
N SER A 35 -15.25 -4.08 2.51
CA SER A 35 -15.93 -3.73 3.74
C SER A 35 -15.69 -2.27 4.14
N ILE A 36 -16.67 -1.68 4.82
CA ILE A 36 -16.58 -0.33 5.40
C ILE A 36 -15.35 -0.19 6.33
N PRO A 37 -15.01 -1.17 7.20
CA PRO A 37 -13.78 -1.12 7.98
C PRO A 37 -12.51 -0.96 7.12
N SER A 38 -12.40 -1.70 6.02
CA SER A 38 -11.26 -1.59 5.11
C SER A 38 -11.20 -0.22 4.43
N ALA A 39 -12.31 0.25 3.87
CA ALA A 39 -12.41 1.59 3.31
C ALA A 39 -12.05 2.69 4.33
N SER A 40 -12.46 2.54 5.58
CA SER A 40 -12.15 3.49 6.65
C SER A 40 -10.66 3.59 6.91
N VAL A 41 -9.95 2.45 7.03
CA VAL A 41 -8.50 2.47 7.25
C VAL A 41 -7.76 3.01 6.03
N MET A 42 -8.19 2.64 4.82
CA MET A 42 -7.61 3.15 3.58
C MET A 42 -7.81 4.68 3.44
N ALA A 43 -8.96 5.20 3.85
CA ALA A 43 -9.21 6.64 3.90
C ALA A 43 -8.25 7.36 4.86
N VAL A 44 -7.96 6.77 6.02
CA VAL A 44 -6.96 7.31 6.96
C VAL A 44 -5.56 7.30 6.34
N LEU A 45 -5.18 6.23 5.63
CA LEU A 45 -3.90 6.16 4.91
C LEU A 45 -3.78 7.26 3.84
N ILE A 46 -4.85 7.55 3.10
CA ILE A 46 -4.90 8.67 2.15
C ILE A 46 -4.67 10.01 2.86
N VAL A 47 -5.31 10.23 4.01
CA VAL A 47 -5.10 11.45 4.80
C VAL A 47 -3.64 11.59 5.22
N ILE A 48 -3.03 10.50 5.69
CA ILE A 48 -1.59 10.48 6.04
C ILE A 48 -0.74 10.81 4.81
N ALA A 49 -1.02 10.20 3.65
CA ALA A 49 -0.31 10.46 2.40
C ALA A 49 -0.39 11.94 1.97
N VAL A 50 -1.58 12.56 2.09
CA VAL A 50 -1.76 14.00 1.84
C VAL A 50 -0.90 14.84 2.80
N LEU A 51 -0.91 14.53 4.10
CA LEU A 51 -0.13 15.26 5.09
C LEU A 51 1.38 15.16 4.81
N VAL A 52 1.85 13.95 4.50
CA VAL A 52 3.25 13.70 4.11
C VAL A 52 3.58 14.47 2.84
N TYR A 53 2.77 14.36 1.78
CA TYR A 53 2.99 15.08 0.53
C TYR A 53 3.09 16.60 0.75
N ARG A 54 2.15 17.21 1.47
CA ARG A 54 2.17 18.67 1.75
C ARG A 54 3.40 19.11 2.53
N ARG A 55 3.91 18.25 3.42
CA ARG A 55 5.10 18.52 4.23
C ARG A 55 6.38 18.39 3.40
N PHE A 56 6.48 17.33 2.59
CA PHE A 56 7.71 16.96 1.89
C PHE A 56 7.86 17.55 0.49
N SER A 57 6.76 17.90 -0.20
CA SER A 57 6.81 18.49 -1.56
C SER A 57 7.60 19.79 -1.62
N ARG A 58 7.68 20.53 -0.51
CA ARG A 58 8.51 21.74 -0.37
C ARG A 58 10.00 21.46 -0.36
N PHE A 59 10.41 20.25 0.02
CA PHE A 59 11.80 19.83 0.16
C PHE A 59 12.25 18.94 -1.01
N VAL A 60 11.32 18.25 -1.66
CA VAL A 60 11.60 17.34 -2.77
C VAL A 60 11.46 18.07 -4.11
N ARG A 61 12.56 18.21 -4.86
CA ARG A 61 12.58 18.88 -6.18
C ARG A 61 12.22 17.95 -7.36
N SER A 62 11.86 16.70 -7.08
CA SER A 62 11.51 15.72 -8.11
C SER A 62 10.16 16.05 -8.74
N ARG A 63 10.12 16.25 -10.07
CA ARG A 63 8.88 16.45 -10.84
C ARG A 63 7.94 15.26 -10.72
N VAL A 64 8.49 14.04 -10.70
CA VAL A 64 7.71 12.80 -10.54
C VAL A 64 7.00 12.79 -9.18
N PHE A 65 7.68 13.21 -8.11
CA PHE A 65 7.07 13.31 -6.79
C PHE A 65 6.03 14.44 -6.73
N ILE A 66 6.36 15.62 -7.26
CA ILE A 66 5.48 16.79 -7.19
C ILE A 66 4.17 16.56 -7.95
N TYR A 67 4.21 15.95 -9.14
CA TYR A 67 3.03 15.78 -10.00
C TYR A 67 2.42 14.38 -9.94
N GLY A 68 3.24 13.33 -9.76
CA GLY A 68 2.76 11.95 -9.70
C GLY A 68 2.03 11.64 -8.39
N THR A 69 2.59 12.07 -7.25
CA THR A 69 2.00 11.76 -5.94
C THR A 69 0.57 12.30 -5.76
N PRO A 70 0.23 13.55 -6.16
CA PRO A 70 -1.16 14.01 -6.13
C PRO A 70 -2.11 13.19 -7.00
N ILE A 71 -1.68 12.76 -8.18
CA ILE A 71 -2.49 11.95 -9.10
C ILE A 71 -2.78 10.59 -8.46
N THR A 72 -1.76 9.96 -7.88
CA THR A 72 -1.90 8.70 -7.13
C THR A 72 -2.89 8.87 -5.97
N ILE A 73 -2.67 9.85 -5.09
CA ILE A 73 -3.55 10.12 -3.93
C ILE A 73 -5.00 10.33 -4.39
N ALA A 74 -5.22 11.11 -5.45
CA ALA A 74 -6.57 11.37 -5.95
C ALA A 74 -7.24 10.11 -6.52
N GLY A 75 -6.50 9.32 -7.31
CA GLY A 75 -7.01 8.06 -7.86
C GLY A 75 -7.34 7.04 -6.77
N GLU A 76 -6.49 6.93 -5.76
CA GLU A 76 -6.75 6.10 -4.58
C GLU A 76 -7.96 6.58 -3.80
N ALA A 77 -8.13 7.88 -3.60
CA ALA A 77 -9.28 8.44 -2.91
C ALA A 77 -10.60 8.12 -3.62
N VAL A 78 -10.63 8.23 -4.95
CA VAL A 78 -11.78 7.81 -5.76
C VAL A 78 -12.03 6.31 -5.62
N GLY A 79 -10.96 5.52 -5.66
CA GLY A 79 -11.03 4.08 -5.46
C GLY A 79 -11.63 3.71 -4.09
N VAL A 80 -11.13 4.31 -3.00
CA VAL A 80 -11.62 4.08 -1.64
C VAL A 80 -13.07 4.55 -1.46
N ALA A 81 -13.47 5.67 -2.06
CA ALA A 81 -14.86 6.10 -2.07
C ALA A 81 -15.77 5.07 -2.77
N ALA A 82 -15.31 4.49 -3.87
CA ALA A 82 -16.03 3.42 -4.56
C ALA A 82 -16.06 2.11 -3.75
N ILE A 83 -15.00 1.79 -2.98
CA ILE A 83 -15.00 0.68 -2.01
C ILE A 83 -16.07 0.91 -0.93
N ALA A 84 -16.16 2.12 -0.38
CA ALA A 84 -17.19 2.47 0.60
C ALA A 84 -18.62 2.34 0.04
N ALA A 85 -18.78 2.49 -1.28
CA ALA A 85 -20.02 2.22 -2.00
C ALA A 85 -20.17 0.74 -2.43
N SER A 86 -19.35 -0.16 -1.89
CA SER A 86 -19.32 -1.61 -2.20
C SER A 86 -19.08 -1.93 -3.68
N SER A 87 -18.39 -1.05 -4.41
CA SER A 87 -18.05 -1.26 -5.81
C SER A 87 -16.69 -1.93 -5.97
N ARG A 88 -16.68 -3.07 -6.68
CA ARG A 88 -15.46 -3.77 -7.12
C ARG A 88 -14.51 -2.90 -7.94
N LEU A 89 -15.06 -1.94 -8.70
CA LEU A 89 -14.26 -1.00 -9.49
C LEU A 89 -13.37 -0.13 -8.58
N GLY A 90 -13.83 0.15 -7.36
CA GLY A 90 -13.05 0.93 -6.41
C GLY A 90 -11.71 0.30 -6.11
N VAL A 91 -11.66 -1.02 -5.99
CA VAL A 91 -10.40 -1.68 -5.68
C VAL A 91 -9.48 -1.79 -6.88
N ILE A 92 -10.05 -2.01 -8.07
CA ILE A 92 -9.28 -1.96 -9.32
C ILE A 92 -8.63 -0.57 -9.48
N LEU A 93 -9.35 0.49 -9.14
CA LEU A 93 -8.82 1.85 -9.18
C LEU A 93 -7.68 2.04 -8.17
N VAL A 94 -7.86 1.65 -6.90
CA VAL A 94 -6.77 1.75 -5.92
C VAL A 94 -5.54 0.94 -6.38
N ALA A 95 -5.75 -0.26 -6.90
CA ALA A 95 -4.69 -1.10 -7.45
C ALA A 95 -3.94 -0.47 -8.64
N ALA A 96 -4.65 0.23 -9.52
CA ALA A 96 -4.08 0.86 -10.71
C ALA A 96 -3.27 2.12 -10.37
N PHE A 97 -3.73 2.91 -9.41
CA PHE A 97 -3.07 4.16 -9.02
C PHE A 97 -1.91 3.94 -8.04
N TYR A 98 -1.87 2.78 -7.38
CA TYR A 98 -0.78 2.40 -6.48
C TYR A 98 -0.22 1.02 -6.84
N ILE A 99 0.54 1.00 -7.93
CA ILE A 99 1.32 -0.16 -8.36
C ILE A 99 2.28 -0.53 -7.24
N GLY A 100 2.03 -1.66 -6.57
CA GLY A 100 2.80 -2.12 -5.41
C GLY A 100 2.03 -2.16 -4.08
N GLU A 101 0.74 -1.83 -3.99
CA GLU A 101 0.02 -2.00 -2.71
C GLU A 101 -0.41 -3.46 -2.41
N PRO A 102 -0.47 -3.84 -1.11
CA PRO A 102 -1.20 -4.99 -0.56
C PRO A 102 -2.53 -5.32 -1.21
N ILE A 103 -3.23 -4.32 -1.72
CA ILE A 103 -4.59 -4.34 -2.25
C ILE A 103 -4.70 -5.14 -3.56
N VAL A 104 -3.70 -5.04 -4.43
CA VAL A 104 -3.62 -5.88 -5.63
C VAL A 104 -3.40 -7.34 -5.23
N GLY A 105 -2.56 -7.53 -4.21
CA GLY A 105 -2.40 -8.81 -3.53
C GLY A 105 -3.72 -9.31 -2.98
N TYR A 106 -4.52 -8.48 -2.31
CA TYR A 106 -5.80 -8.87 -1.71
C TYR A 106 -6.81 -9.42 -2.71
N TYR A 107 -6.99 -8.79 -3.88
CA TYR A 107 -7.94 -9.32 -4.89
C TYR A 107 -7.47 -10.64 -5.47
N VAL A 108 -6.15 -10.72 -5.69
CA VAL A 108 -5.46 -11.97 -5.96
C VAL A 108 -5.79 -12.94 -4.80
N TYR A 109 -5.69 -12.60 -3.51
CA TYR A 109 -6.01 -13.44 -2.35
C TYR A 109 -7.47 -13.88 -2.17
N LYS A 110 -8.47 -13.02 -2.41
CA LYS A 110 -9.88 -13.38 -2.27
C LYS A 110 -10.27 -14.45 -3.29
N GLU A 111 -9.70 -14.39 -4.49
CA GLU A 111 -9.87 -15.45 -5.49
C GLU A 111 -8.88 -16.62 -5.30
N LEU A 112 -7.77 -16.43 -4.57
CA LEU A 112 -6.69 -17.41 -4.42
C LEU A 112 -6.61 -18.22 -3.14
N ARG A 113 -7.34 -17.84 -2.08
CA ARG A 113 -7.34 -18.57 -0.80
C ARG A 113 -7.70 -20.05 -0.97
N SER A 114 -8.31 -20.42 -2.10
CA SER A 114 -8.68 -21.78 -2.49
C SER A 114 -7.85 -22.40 -3.63
N ALA A 115 -6.93 -21.67 -4.30
CA ALA A 115 -6.42 -22.10 -5.62
C ALA A 115 -4.90 -22.03 -5.86
N LEU A 116 -4.07 -21.29 -5.10
CA LEU A 116 -2.63 -21.15 -5.42
C LEU A 116 -1.66 -21.45 -4.27
N ASP A 117 -0.37 -21.54 -4.61
CA ASP A 117 0.73 -21.92 -3.73
C ASP A 117 0.76 -21.07 -2.45
N ALA A 118 0.60 -21.74 -1.31
CA ALA A 118 0.65 -21.14 0.01
C ALA A 118 2.01 -20.47 0.29
N ALA A 119 3.09 -20.86 -0.40
CA ALA A 119 4.41 -20.29 -0.21
C ALA A 119 4.51 -18.85 -0.73
N TRP A 120 4.17 -18.59 -2.00
CA TRP A 120 4.24 -17.24 -2.59
C TRP A 120 3.29 -16.25 -1.94
N THR A 121 2.14 -16.75 -1.49
CA THR A 121 1.21 -16.01 -0.63
C THR A 121 1.91 -15.50 0.63
N ARG A 122 2.61 -16.36 1.37
CA ARG A 122 3.36 -15.95 2.57
C ARG A 122 4.49 -14.98 2.23
N VAL A 123 5.22 -15.20 1.14
CA VAL A 123 6.32 -14.31 0.69
C VAL A 123 5.80 -12.89 0.45
N PHE A 124 4.65 -12.76 -0.21
CA PHE A 124 4.03 -11.46 -0.43
C PHE A 124 3.62 -10.79 0.88
N TYR A 125 2.88 -11.48 1.76
CA TYR A 125 2.42 -10.89 3.03
C TYR A 125 3.61 -10.49 3.91
N ALA A 126 4.66 -11.31 3.95
CA ALA A 126 5.90 -10.99 4.64
C ALA A 126 6.60 -9.78 4.01
N GLY A 127 6.72 -9.73 2.67
CA GLY A 127 7.29 -8.58 1.97
C GLY A 127 6.49 -7.29 2.19
N ALA A 128 5.17 -7.36 2.18
CA ALA A 128 4.27 -6.24 2.45
C ALA A 128 4.39 -5.75 3.89
N LEU A 129 4.48 -6.66 4.86
CA LEU A 129 4.71 -6.32 6.26
C LEU A 129 6.09 -5.68 6.47
N LEU A 130 7.14 -6.25 5.88
CA LEU A 130 8.50 -5.71 5.98
C LEU A 130 8.63 -4.35 5.29
N TYR A 131 7.95 -4.15 4.16
CA TYR A 131 7.81 -2.84 3.54
C TYR A 131 7.21 -1.81 4.52
N ALA A 132 6.07 -2.16 5.13
CA ALA A 132 5.38 -1.29 6.08
C ALA A 132 6.27 -0.92 7.29
N LEU A 133 6.99 -1.90 7.84
CA LEU A 133 7.89 -1.72 8.98
C LEU A 133 9.15 -0.90 8.64
N THR A 134 9.52 -0.82 7.36
CA THR A 134 10.74 -0.13 6.91
C THR A 134 10.48 1.24 6.30
N LEU A 135 9.22 1.69 6.21
CA LEU A 135 8.85 3.04 5.80
C LEU A 135 9.61 4.17 6.55
N PRO A 136 9.90 4.06 7.87
CA PRO A 136 10.68 5.09 8.54
C PRO A 136 12.11 5.25 8.01
N ALA A 137 12.71 4.19 7.45
CA ALA A 137 14.06 4.22 6.91
C ALA A 137 14.18 5.17 5.70
N ALA A 138 13.11 5.35 4.92
CA ALA A 138 13.06 6.31 3.82
C ALA A 138 13.29 7.76 4.28
N VAL A 139 12.84 8.12 5.49
CA VAL A 139 13.03 9.46 6.05
C VAL A 139 14.52 9.76 6.29
N PHE A 140 15.33 8.72 6.51
CA PHE A 140 16.77 8.82 6.70
C PHE A 140 17.57 8.65 5.40
N GLY A 141 16.92 8.68 4.24
CA GLY A 141 17.58 8.50 2.95
C GLY A 141 17.86 7.05 2.57
N LEU A 142 17.45 6.08 3.40
CA LEU A 142 17.60 4.65 3.13
C LEU A 142 16.43 4.11 2.30
N PHE A 143 16.10 4.81 1.20
CA PHE A 143 14.95 4.49 0.34
C PHE A 143 15.02 3.08 -0.28
N TYR A 144 16.23 2.54 -0.43
CA TYR A 144 16.46 1.20 -0.97
C TYR A 144 15.91 0.08 -0.06
N VAL A 145 15.79 0.32 1.25
CA VAL A 145 15.30 -0.67 2.21
C VAL A 145 13.82 -0.99 1.98
N PRO A 146 12.87 -0.02 2.07
CA PRO A 146 11.49 -0.30 1.73
C PRO A 146 11.34 -0.70 0.25
N LEU A 147 12.14 -0.12 -0.66
CA LEU A 147 12.10 -0.51 -2.08
C LEU A 147 12.40 -2.01 -2.30
N ALA A 148 13.37 -2.57 -1.59
CA ALA A 148 13.69 -4.00 -1.71
C ALA A 148 12.50 -4.89 -1.31
N PHE A 149 11.80 -4.55 -0.23
CA PHE A 149 10.60 -5.28 0.20
C PHE A 149 9.41 -5.04 -0.73
N ASP A 150 9.32 -3.85 -1.32
CA ASP A 150 8.35 -3.50 -2.34
C ASP A 150 8.54 -4.35 -3.62
N LEU A 151 9.79 -4.59 -4.01
CA LEU A 151 10.15 -5.49 -5.10
C LEU A 151 9.83 -6.96 -4.77
N ILE A 152 10.18 -7.44 -3.56
CA ILE A 152 9.88 -8.82 -3.14
C ILE A 152 8.39 -9.11 -3.22
N LYS A 153 7.55 -8.24 -2.65
CA LYS A 153 6.10 -8.43 -2.70
C LYS A 153 5.58 -8.27 -4.14
N SER A 154 6.12 -7.36 -4.94
CA SER A 154 5.73 -7.23 -6.36
C SER A 154 6.05 -8.48 -7.18
N ILE A 155 7.24 -9.09 -6.99
CA ILE A 155 7.61 -10.36 -7.63
C ILE A 155 6.65 -11.48 -7.22
N ALA A 156 6.38 -11.59 -5.92
CA ALA A 156 5.43 -12.57 -5.42
C ALA A 156 4.03 -12.37 -6.04
N LEU A 157 3.58 -11.12 -6.18
CA LEU A 157 2.32 -10.78 -6.84
C LEU A 157 2.31 -11.17 -8.32
N PHE A 158 3.38 -10.86 -9.07
CA PHE A 158 3.49 -11.25 -10.48
C PHE A 158 3.48 -12.76 -10.64
N ARG A 159 4.16 -13.48 -9.75
CA ARG A 159 4.19 -14.94 -9.77
C ARG A 159 2.81 -15.53 -9.52
N LEU A 160 2.11 -15.07 -8.48
CA LEU A 160 0.73 -15.48 -8.18
C LEU A 160 -0.21 -15.16 -9.34
N ARG A 161 -0.07 -14.00 -9.98
CA ARG A 161 -0.86 -13.64 -11.17
C ARG A 161 -0.55 -14.54 -12.37
N ALA A 162 0.71 -14.88 -12.62
CA ALA A 162 1.07 -15.77 -13.71
C ALA A 162 0.45 -17.16 -13.52
N GLU A 163 0.49 -17.69 -12.29
CA GLU A 163 -0.12 -18.97 -11.98
C GLU A 163 -1.65 -18.96 -12.14
N LEU A 164 -2.31 -17.82 -11.90
CA LEU A 164 -3.75 -17.64 -12.17
C LEU A 164 -4.09 -17.73 -13.66
N LEU A 165 -3.26 -17.15 -14.53
CA LEU A 165 -3.53 -17.10 -15.98
C LEU A 165 -3.29 -18.43 -16.70
N HIS A 166 -2.60 -19.37 -16.05
CA HIS A 166 -2.25 -20.68 -16.62
C HIS A 166 -3.08 -21.85 -16.05
N LYS A 167 -4.14 -21.53 -15.27
CA LYS A 167 -5.17 -22.48 -14.83
C LYS A 167 -6.46 -22.25 -15.58
#